data_AF-A0A2E7MLG5-F1
#
_entry.id   AF-A0A2E7MLG5-F1
#
_cell.length_a   1.000
_cell.length_b   1.000
_cell.length_c   1.000
_cell.angle_alpha   90.00
_cell.angle_beta   90.00
_cell.angle_gamma   90.00
#
_symmetry.space_group_name_H-M   'P 1'
#
loop_
_entity.id
_entity.type
_entity.pdbx_description
1 polymer ?
#
loop_
_entity_poly.entity_id
_entity_poly.type
_entity_poly.pdbx_seq_one_letter_code
_entity_poly.pdbx_strand_id
1 'polypeptide(L)'
;MDKIFKLETTVAQDLAELYAALMAEFEAKSGIPPADMNRTLLQTGMIHHLTMMNGLGLIEGEKAEKIEEIIDRLARDTIMWELLQMVRNYWNDSAGGKAGLIDFKA
;
A
#
# COMPACT_ATOMS: atom_id res chain seq x y z
N MET A 1 3.91 23.40 -7.55
CA MET A 1 4.62 23.34 -6.25
C MET A 1 4.68 21.88 -5.87
N ASP A 2 5.88 21.34 -5.71
CA ASP A 2 6.02 19.92 -5.38
C ASP A 2 5.59 19.70 -3.93
N LYS A 3 4.73 18.70 -3.71
CA LYS A 3 4.26 18.35 -2.37
C LYS A 3 5.29 17.45 -1.71
N ILE A 4 5.98 17.95 -0.70
CA ILE A 4 6.98 17.19 0.07
C ILE A 4 6.51 17.08 1.50
N PHE A 5 6.50 15.86 2.04
CA PHE A 5 6.12 15.56 3.42
C PHE A 5 7.26 14.79 4.12
N LYS A 6 7.54 15.14 5.37
CA LYS A 6 8.40 14.35 6.27
C LYS A 6 7.50 13.70 7.32
N LEU A 7 7.68 12.39 7.52
CA LEU A 7 6.91 11.61 8.47
C LEU A 7 7.85 11.06 9.55
N GLU A 8 7.42 11.17 10.79
CA GLU A 8 8.11 10.63 11.96
C GLU A 8 7.09 9.84 12.78
N THR A 9 7.44 8.62 13.16
CA THR A 9 6.54 7.73 13.90
C THR A 9 7.34 6.80 14.80
N THR A 10 6.68 6.27 15.83
CA THR A 10 7.23 5.25 16.73
C THR A 10 6.54 3.92 16.46
N VAL A 11 7.33 2.89 16.16
CA VAL A 11 6.87 1.52 16.02
C VAL A 11 7.19 0.77 17.32
N ALA A 12 6.19 0.10 17.92
CA ALA A 12 6.32 -0.55 19.23
C ALA A 12 5.61 -1.92 19.25
N GLN A 13 5.91 -2.72 20.29
CA GLN A 13 5.29 -4.03 20.55
C GLN A 13 5.42 -4.98 19.34
N ASP A 14 4.39 -5.77 19.05
CA ASP A 14 4.37 -6.77 17.97
C ASP A 14 4.73 -6.17 16.60
N LEU A 15 4.33 -4.92 16.34
CA LEU A 15 4.70 -4.26 15.09
C LEU A 15 6.21 -3.96 15.02
N ALA A 16 6.85 -3.68 16.16
CA ALA A 16 8.30 -3.53 16.22
C ALA A 16 9.01 -4.86 15.99
N GLU A 17 8.45 -5.98 16.45
CA GLU A 17 9.00 -7.31 16.16
C GLU A 17 8.93 -7.63 14.66
N LEU A 18 7.78 -7.38 14.02
CA LEU A 18 7.63 -7.55 12.56
C LEU A 18 8.58 -6.66 11.78
N TYR A 19 8.72 -5.40 12.19
CA TYR A 19 9.64 -4.46 11.57
C TYR A 19 11.11 -4.90 11.74
N ALA A 20 11.48 -5.41 12.93
CA ALA A 20 12.83 -5.92 13.19
C ALA A 20 13.16 -7.15 12.33
N ALA A 21 12.21 -8.07 12.18
CA ALA A 21 12.38 -9.23 11.30
C ALA A 21 12.60 -8.82 9.84
N LEU A 22 11.82 -7.85 9.35
CA LEU A 22 11.99 -7.29 8.00
C LEU A 22 13.35 -6.63 7.82
N MET A 23 13.78 -5.81 8.78
CA MET A 23 15.08 -5.13 8.77
C MET A 23 16.23 -6.14 8.69
N ALA A 24 16.20 -7.20 9.50
CA ALA A 24 17.25 -8.21 9.51
C ALA A 24 17.39 -8.91 8.14
N GLU A 25 16.27 -9.25 7.50
CA GLU A 25 16.27 -9.84 6.15
C GLU A 25 16.79 -8.87 5.10
N PHE A 26 16.43 -7.58 5.18
CA PHE A 26 16.89 -6.54 4.26
C PHE A 26 18.38 -6.24 4.39
N GLU A 27 18.90 -6.16 5.62
CA GLU A 27 20.33 -5.96 5.89
C GLU A 27 21.16 -7.15 5.42
N ALA A 28 20.65 -8.38 5.58
CA ALA A 28 21.36 -9.58 5.17
C ALA A 28 21.38 -9.78 3.64
N LYS A 29 20.35 -9.31 2.92
CA LYS A 29 20.13 -9.66 1.51
C LYS A 29 20.18 -8.48 0.54
N SER A 30 20.24 -7.25 1.03
CA SER A 30 20.24 -6.05 0.19
C SER A 30 21.30 -5.04 0.63
N GLY A 31 21.74 -4.19 -0.31
CA GLY A 31 22.52 -2.98 -0.02
C GLY A 31 21.65 -1.72 0.08
N ILE A 32 20.33 -1.87 0.22
CA ILE A 32 19.39 -0.75 0.18
C ILE A 32 19.41 -0.01 1.52
N PRO A 33 19.56 1.33 1.54
CA PRO A 33 19.49 2.10 2.77
C PRO A 33 18.15 1.91 3.51
N PRO A 34 18.12 1.90 4.86
CA PRO A 34 16.86 1.78 5.62
C PRO A 34 15.82 2.86 5.29
N ALA A 35 16.27 4.06 4.92
CA ALA A 35 15.38 5.15 4.50
C ALA A 35 14.60 4.81 3.21
N ASP A 36 15.25 4.14 2.26
CA ASP A 36 14.62 3.73 1.00
C ASP A 36 13.67 2.56 1.23
N MET A 37 14.03 1.60 2.10
CA MET A 37 13.12 0.53 2.53
C MET A 37 11.86 1.10 3.18
N ASN A 38 12.01 2.04 4.12
CA ASN A 38 10.88 2.68 4.80
C ASN A 38 10.00 3.47 3.83
N ARG A 39 10.61 4.14 2.85
CA ARG A 39 9.88 4.79 1.77
C ARG A 39 9.08 3.78 0.95
N THR A 40 9.66 2.63 0.61
CA THR A 40 8.96 1.56 -0.12
C THR A 40 7.80 0.99 0.69
N LEU A 41 7.97 0.71 1.99
CA LEU A 41 6.90 0.24 2.87
C LEU A 41 5.75 1.24 2.98
N LEU A 42 6.08 2.53 3.07
CA LEU A 42 5.05 3.56 3.08
C LEU A 42 4.33 3.65 1.73
N GLN A 43 5.08 3.58 0.62
CA GLN A 43 4.52 3.63 -0.72
C GLN A 43 3.59 2.44 -0.99
N THR A 44 3.97 1.23 -0.60
CA THR A 44 3.14 0.03 -0.73
C THR A 44 1.86 0.16 0.10
N GLY A 45 1.97 0.60 1.36
CA GLY A 45 0.81 0.81 2.24
C GLY A 45 -0.15 1.87 1.71
N MET A 46 0.37 3.02 1.24
CA MET A 46 -0.47 4.08 0.64
C MET A 46 -1.19 3.59 -0.62
N ILE A 47 -0.48 2.92 -1.52
CA ILE A 47 -1.08 2.38 -2.75
C ILE A 47 -2.17 1.35 -2.39
N HIS A 48 -1.88 0.41 -1.49
CA HIS A 48 -2.85 -0.58 -1.04
C HIS A 48 -4.11 0.07 -0.46
N HIS A 49 -3.96 1.02 0.46
CA HIS A 49 -5.12 1.66 1.10
C HIS A 49 -5.92 2.53 0.13
N LEU A 50 -5.27 3.27 -0.77
CA LEU A 50 -5.98 4.07 -1.77
C LEU A 50 -6.72 3.21 -2.78
N THR A 51 -6.12 2.10 -3.24
CA THR A 51 -6.79 1.11 -4.09
C THR A 51 -7.98 0.46 -3.37
N MET A 52 -7.83 0.08 -2.11
CA MET A 52 -8.92 -0.44 -1.28
C MET A 52 -10.06 0.57 -1.17
N MET A 53 -9.76 1.82 -0.79
CA MET A 53 -10.76 2.87 -0.65
C MET A 53 -11.49 3.15 -1.97
N ASN A 54 -10.77 3.14 -3.10
CA ASN A 54 -11.36 3.30 -4.41
C ASN A 54 -12.28 2.13 -4.77
N GLY A 55 -11.81 0.89 -4.59
CA GLY A 55 -12.61 -0.32 -4.85
C GLY A 55 -13.88 -0.39 -4.00
N LEU A 56 -13.83 0.08 -2.74
CA LEU A 56 -14.99 0.19 -1.85
C LEU A 56 -15.93 1.37 -2.17
N GLY A 57 -15.62 2.19 -3.18
CA GLY A 57 -16.43 3.37 -3.54
C GLY A 57 -16.31 4.54 -2.55
N LEU A 58 -15.28 4.58 -1.70
CA LEU A 58 -15.05 5.67 -0.74
C LEU A 58 -14.40 6.90 -1.39
N ILE A 59 -13.97 6.76 -2.64
CA ILE A 59 -13.39 7.83 -3.46
C ILE A 59 -14.22 7.90 -4.74
N GLU A 60 -14.76 9.07 -5.06
CA GLU A 60 -15.70 9.22 -6.17
C GLU A 60 -15.22 10.24 -7.21
N GLY A 61 -15.74 10.09 -8.43
CA GLY A 61 -15.59 11.03 -9.54
C GLY A 61 -14.14 11.27 -9.98
N GLU A 62 -13.85 12.48 -10.42
CA GLU A 62 -12.54 12.90 -10.94
C GLU A 62 -11.38 12.64 -9.94
N LYS A 63 -11.68 12.61 -8.64
CA LYS A 63 -10.68 12.32 -7.60
C LYS A 63 -10.22 10.85 -7.65
N ALA A 64 -11.13 9.92 -7.93
CA ALA A 64 -10.81 8.50 -8.06
C ALA A 64 -9.91 8.25 -9.27
N GLU A 65 -10.27 8.80 -10.43
CA GLU A 65 -9.50 8.67 -11.68
C GLU A 65 -8.09 9.24 -11.52
N LYS A 66 -7.98 10.44 -10.94
CA LYS A 66 -6.68 11.07 -10.68
C LYS A 66 -5.79 10.26 -9.73
N ILE A 67 -6.37 9.64 -8.70
CA ILE A 67 -5.63 8.80 -7.76
C ILE A 67 -5.16 7.53 -8.46
N GLU A 68 -6.01 6.88 -9.26
CA GLU A 68 -5.66 5.70 -10.04
C GLU A 68 -4.50 5.98 -11.01
N GLU A 69 -4.52 7.10 -11.73
CA GLU A 69 -3.42 7.49 -12.60
C GLU A 69 -2.09 7.69 -11.85
N ILE A 70 -2.13 8.27 -10.64
CA ILE A 70 -0.94 8.44 -9.80
C ILE A 70 -0.41 7.08 -9.34
N ILE A 71 -1.30 6.19 -8.90
CA ILE A 71 -0.96 4.84 -8.47
C ILE A 71 -0.31 4.07 -9.63
N ASP A 72 -0.90 4.14 -10.83
CA ASP A 72 -0.37 3.48 -12.03
C ASP A 72 1.04 3.96 -12.37
N ARG A 73 1.31 5.26 -12.29
CA ARG A 73 2.66 5.80 -12.51
C ARG A 73 3.66 5.33 -11.46
N LEU A 74 3.25 5.26 -10.19
CA LEU A 74 4.12 4.84 -9.09
C LEU A 74 4.39 3.33 -9.07
N ALA A 75 3.44 2.52 -9.52
CA ALA A 75 3.52 1.07 -9.46
C ALA A 75 4.24 0.44 -10.66
N ARG A 76 4.17 1.04 -11.86
CA ARG A 76 4.79 0.52 -13.09
C ARG A 76 6.31 0.31 -12.98
N ASP A 77 6.98 1.14 -12.20
CA ASP A 77 8.45 1.12 -12.07
C ASP A 77 8.93 0.24 -10.90
N THR A 78 8.06 -0.55 -10.28
CA THR A 78 8.39 -1.36 -9.09
C THR A 78 7.81 -2.79 -9.17
N ILE A 79 8.36 -3.71 -8.37
CA ILE A 79 7.83 -5.09 -8.15
C ILE A 79 6.35 -5.09 -7.71
N MET A 80 5.79 -3.94 -7.32
CA MET A 80 4.40 -3.78 -6.90
C MET A 80 3.38 -3.90 -8.02
N TRP A 81 3.73 -3.86 -9.30
CA TRP A 81 2.73 -3.89 -10.37
C TRP A 81 1.84 -5.14 -10.33
N GLU A 82 2.44 -6.34 -10.21
CA GLU A 82 1.69 -7.59 -10.14
C GLU A 82 0.86 -7.71 -8.86
N LEU A 83 1.41 -7.25 -7.73
CA LEU A 83 0.76 -7.27 -6.43
C LEU A 83 -0.42 -6.27 -6.38
N LEU A 84 -0.27 -5.12 -7.03
CA LEU A 84 -1.33 -4.13 -7.21
C LEU A 84 -2.48 -4.69 -8.05
N GLN A 85 -2.20 -5.40 -9.15
CA GLN A 85 -3.23 -6.02 -9.97
C GLN A 85 -4.02 -7.08 -9.17
N MET A 86 -3.33 -7.89 -8.36
CA MET A 86 -3.97 -8.87 -7.48
C MET A 86 -4.88 -8.20 -6.43
N VAL A 87 -4.38 -7.14 -5.77
CA VAL A 87 -5.13 -6.35 -4.78
C VAL A 87 -6.35 -5.67 -5.40
N ARG A 88 -6.21 -5.08 -6.60
CA ARG A 88 -7.32 -4.46 -7.35
C ARG A 88 -8.43 -5.46 -7.64
N ASN A 89 -8.07 -6.64 -8.18
CA ASN A 89 -9.04 -7.69 -8.49
C ASN A 89 -9.79 -8.13 -7.23
N TYR A 90 -9.07 -8.36 -6.13
CA TYR A 90 -9.67 -8.73 -4.86
C TYR A 90 -10.71 -7.70 -4.36
N TRP A 91 -10.37 -6.42 -4.36
CA TRP A 91 -11.27 -5.39 -3.84
C TRP A 91 -12.45 -5.10 -4.79
N ASN A 92 -12.22 -5.13 -6.10
CA ASN A 92 -13.30 -4.99 -7.08
C ASN A 92 -14.30 -6.15 -7.00
N ASP A 93 -13.81 -7.38 -6.83
CA ASP A 93 -14.67 -8.55 -6.62
C ASP A 93 -15.39 -8.50 -5.25
N SER A 94 -14.76 -7.91 -4.23
CA SER A 94 -15.37 -7.69 -2.92
C SER A 94 -16.49 -6.65 -2.96
N ALA A 95 -16.29 -5.53 -3.66
CA ALA A 95 -17.30 -4.49 -3.83
C ALA A 95 -18.46 -4.92 -4.74
N GLY A 96 -18.19 -5.80 -5.71
CA GLY A 96 -19.19 -6.42 -6.60
C GLY A 96 -20.01 -7.56 -5.97
N GLY A 97 -19.84 -7.83 -4.67
CA GLY A 97 -20.58 -8.87 -3.94
C GLY A 97 -20.18 -10.31 -4.26
N LYS A 98 -19.01 -10.53 -4.87
CA LYS A 98 -18.49 -11.88 -5.18
C LYS A 98 -17.48 -12.40 -4.17
N ALA A 99 -16.81 -11.53 -3.40
CA ALA A 99 -16.08 -11.96 -2.21
C ALA A 99 -17.08 -12.02 -1.04
N GLY A 100 -17.11 -13.16 -0.33
CA GLY A 100 -17.98 -13.33 0.83
C GLY A 100 -17.83 -12.16 1.82
N LEU A 101 -18.97 -11.68 2.33
CA LEU A 101 -19.07 -10.60 3.31
C LEU A 101 -18.02 -10.77 4.41
N ILE A 102 -17.02 -9.89 4.45
CA ILE A 102 -16.20 -9.70 5.64
C ILE A 102 -17.05 -8.92 6.63
N ASP A 103 -17.54 -9.61 7.65
CA ASP A 103 -18.21 -9.01 8.80
C ASP A 103 -17.17 -8.29 9.66
N PHE A 104 -17.21 -6.95 9.68
CA PHE A 104 -16.35 -6.13 10.52
C PHE A 104 -16.86 -6.02 11.98
N LYS A 105 -17.82 -6.86 12.39
CA LYS A 105 -18.31 -6.99 13.77
C LYS A 105 -18.16 -8.42 14.32
N ALA A 106 -16.97 -9.00 14.20
CA ALA A 106 -16.58 -10.20 14.94
C ALA A 106 -15.54 -9.86 16.02
#